data_AF-A0AAW5EXD3-F1
#
_entry.id   AF-A0AAW5EXD3-F1
#
_cell.length_a   1.000
_cell.length_b   1.000
_cell.length_c   1.000
_cell.angle_alpha   90.00
_cell.angle_beta   90.00
_cell.angle_gamma   90.00
#
_symmetry.space_group_name_H-M   'P 1'
#
loop_
_entity.id
_entity.type
_entity.pdbx_description
1 polymer ?
#
loop_
_entity_poly.entity_id
_entity_poly.type
_entity_poly.pdbx_seq_one_letter_code
_entity_poly.pdbx_strand_id
1 'polypeptide(L)'
;MKRLSWQSLPSLAIMIACASLGAAQTPALAADAGTPATTPTAHDSALTVQTGNDIPAHVNFPTDARNYIKRDVMIPMRDGVKLHTVIVVPRHASNAPILLTRTPYHASERANRIP
;
A
#
# COMPACT_ATOMS: atom_id res chain seq x y z
N MET A 1 28.66 -5.66 43.97
CA MET A 1 28.09 -7.01 44.22
C MET A 1 26.57 -6.97 44.06
N LYS A 2 26.05 -7.39 42.91
CA LYS A 2 24.74 -8.07 42.74
C LYS A 2 24.67 -8.52 41.29
N ARG A 3 24.63 -9.83 41.15
CA ARG A 3 24.79 -10.61 39.94
C ARG A 3 23.40 -11.13 39.59
N LEU A 4 23.19 -11.38 38.30
CA LEU A 4 22.28 -12.42 37.79
C LEU A 4 20.77 -12.15 37.84
N SER A 5 20.16 -12.08 36.66
CA SER A 5 18.90 -12.77 36.33
C SER A 5 18.58 -12.60 34.84
N TRP A 6 19.35 -13.28 34.00
CA TRP A 6 19.00 -13.63 32.61
C TRP A 6 18.54 -15.09 32.69
N GLN A 7 17.23 -15.34 32.69
CA GLN A 7 16.61 -16.67 32.46
C GLN A 7 15.09 -16.58 32.64
N SER A 8 14.36 -16.53 31.53
CA SER A 8 12.99 -17.03 31.41
C SER A 8 12.82 -17.44 29.94
N LEU A 9 13.02 -18.73 29.71
CA LEU A 9 12.99 -19.40 28.41
C LEU A 9 11.57 -19.42 27.83
N PRO A 10 11.38 -19.33 26.50
CA PRO A 10 10.16 -19.76 25.83
C PRO A 10 10.12 -21.30 25.77
N SER A 11 9.13 -21.89 26.45
CA SER A 11 8.80 -23.31 26.40
C SER A 11 8.22 -23.73 25.05
N LEU A 12 9.02 -24.49 24.30
CA LEU A 12 8.72 -25.80 23.72
C LEU A 12 7.26 -26.30 23.78
N ALA A 13 6.61 -26.48 22.62
CA ALA A 13 5.66 -27.58 22.31
C ALA A 13 5.19 -27.45 20.83
N ILE A 14 5.72 -28.24 19.90
CA ILE A 14 5.26 -29.59 19.48
C ILE A 14 4.29 -29.54 18.28
N MET A 15 4.84 -30.02 17.17
CA MET A 15 4.19 -30.52 15.97
C MET A 15 2.99 -31.42 16.26
N ILE A 16 1.85 -31.19 15.58
CA ILE A 16 0.89 -32.24 15.23
C ILE A 16 0.52 -32.05 13.76
N ALA A 17 1.18 -32.85 12.92
CA ALA A 17 0.66 -33.25 11.62
C ALA A 17 -0.51 -34.21 11.86
N CYS A 18 -1.65 -33.97 11.23
CA CYS A 18 -2.67 -35.00 11.05
C CYS A 18 -3.26 -34.85 9.65
N ALA A 19 -2.74 -35.68 8.75
CA ALA A 19 -3.34 -35.95 7.46
C ALA A 19 -4.56 -36.87 7.69
N SER A 20 -5.74 -36.46 7.22
CA SER A 20 -6.89 -37.35 7.10
C SER A 20 -7.26 -37.55 5.63
N LEU A 21 -7.05 -38.78 5.22
CA LEU A 21 -7.33 -39.40 3.95
C LEU A 21 -8.81 -39.80 3.88
N GLY A 22 -9.49 -39.49 2.76
CA GLY A 22 -10.51 -40.36 2.16
C GLY A 22 -11.98 -40.17 2.54
N ALA A 23 -12.78 -39.73 1.56
CA ALA A 23 -14.03 -40.39 1.15
C ALA A 23 -14.42 -39.91 -0.26
N ALA A 24 -14.82 -40.85 -1.11
CA ALA A 24 -15.19 -40.67 -2.51
C ALA A 24 -16.72 -40.69 -2.72
N GLN A 25 -17.15 -40.12 -3.86
CA GLN A 25 -18.42 -40.36 -4.63
C GLN A 25 -19.70 -39.67 -4.08
N THR A 26 -20.63 -39.10 -4.87
CA THR A 26 -21.18 -39.44 -6.21
C THR A 26 -21.86 -38.19 -6.86
N PRO A 27 -22.00 -38.11 -8.20
CA PRO A 27 -22.69 -37.03 -8.91
C PRO A 27 -24.18 -37.35 -9.14
N ALA A 28 -25.05 -36.34 -9.10
CA ALA A 28 -26.42 -36.45 -9.59
C ALA A 28 -26.66 -35.42 -10.69
N LEU A 29 -26.72 -35.91 -11.94
CA LEU A 29 -27.31 -35.22 -13.07
C LEU A 29 -28.84 -35.30 -12.94
N ALA A 30 -29.52 -34.16 -12.99
CA ALA A 30 -30.84 -34.06 -13.58
C ALA A 30 -30.88 -32.77 -14.40
N ALA A 31 -30.95 -32.93 -15.71
CA ALA A 31 -31.20 -31.88 -16.67
C ALA A 31 -32.69 -31.51 -16.65
N ASP A 32 -33.01 -30.22 -16.82
CA ASP A 32 -34.15 -29.85 -17.64
C ASP A 32 -33.80 -28.61 -18.48
N ALA A 33 -34.34 -28.65 -19.70
CA ALA A 33 -33.96 -27.84 -20.84
C ALA A 33 -34.54 -26.41 -20.78
N GLY A 34 -33.83 -25.46 -21.39
CA GLY A 34 -34.35 -24.12 -21.61
C GLY A 34 -33.32 -23.18 -22.22
N THR A 35 -33.32 -23.13 -23.54
CA THR A 35 -32.50 -22.36 -24.51
C THR A 35 -32.39 -20.84 -24.19
N PRO A 36 -31.41 -20.14 -24.80
CA PRO A 36 -30.84 -18.85 -24.39
C PRO A 36 -31.62 -17.65 -24.93
N ALA A 37 -31.51 -16.50 -24.27
CA ALA A 37 -31.67 -15.21 -24.91
C ALA A 37 -31.00 -14.09 -24.14
N THR A 38 -30.19 -13.34 -24.88
CA THR A 38 -29.50 -12.10 -24.57
C THR A 38 -30.41 -10.98 -24.09
N THR A 39 -29.90 -10.22 -23.10
CA THR A 39 -30.07 -8.80 -22.69
C THR A 39 -31.13 -7.95 -23.42
N PRO A 40 -31.92 -7.14 -22.67
CA PRO A 40 -31.53 -5.74 -22.51
C PRO A 40 -31.70 -5.17 -21.09
N THR A 41 -30.68 -4.40 -20.70
CA THR A 41 -30.73 -3.13 -19.97
C THR A 41 -31.99 -2.78 -19.18
N ALA A 42 -31.86 -2.82 -17.85
CA ALA A 42 -32.55 -1.88 -16.98
C ALA A 42 -31.64 -1.57 -15.78
N HIS A 43 -30.58 -0.78 -16.01
CA HIS A 43 -30.18 0.15 -14.97
C HIS A 43 -31.32 1.17 -14.93
N ASP A 44 -32.35 0.87 -14.14
CA ASP A 44 -33.36 1.85 -13.78
C ASP A 44 -32.61 2.99 -13.11
N SER A 45 -32.40 4.08 -13.85
CA SER A 45 -31.86 5.34 -13.34
C SER A 45 -32.91 6.00 -12.45
N ALA A 46 -33.44 5.26 -11.48
CA ALA A 46 -33.85 5.85 -10.23
C ALA A 46 -32.60 6.54 -9.69
N LEU A 47 -32.67 7.85 -9.49
CA LEU A 47 -31.62 8.67 -8.89
C LEU A 47 -31.37 8.16 -7.46
N THR A 48 -30.61 7.06 -7.35
CA THR A 48 -30.17 6.52 -6.09
C THR A 48 -29.17 7.52 -5.55
N VAL A 49 -29.59 8.24 -4.50
CA VAL A 49 -28.71 9.15 -3.78
C VAL A 49 -27.55 8.30 -3.25
N GLN A 50 -26.35 8.56 -3.75
CA GLN A 50 -25.15 7.87 -3.28
C GLN A 50 -24.87 8.32 -1.84
N THR A 51 -25.28 7.49 -0.87
CA THR A 51 -25.17 7.76 0.57
C THR A 51 -23.76 7.50 1.13
N GLY A 52 -22.84 7.01 0.28
CA GLY A 52 -21.46 6.69 0.63
C GLY A 52 -20.43 7.53 -0.11
N ASN A 53 -19.15 7.31 0.19
CA ASN A 53 -18.03 8.07 -0.39
C ASN A 53 -17.39 7.28 -1.54
N ASP A 54 -17.40 7.80 -2.77
CA ASP A 54 -16.76 7.17 -3.95
C ASP A 54 -15.23 7.30 -3.95
N ILE A 55 -14.71 8.21 -3.13
CA ILE A 55 -13.28 8.47 -3.04
C ILE A 55 -12.70 7.46 -2.03
N PRO A 56 -11.77 6.58 -2.44
CA PRO A 56 -11.13 5.64 -1.54
C PRO A 56 -10.35 6.40 -0.46
N ALA A 57 -10.35 5.88 0.76
CA ALA A 57 -9.68 6.52 1.90
C ALA A 57 -8.16 6.65 1.70
N HIS A 58 -7.54 5.74 0.95
CA HIS A 58 -6.12 5.80 0.62
C HIS A 58 -5.91 5.45 -0.85
N VAL A 59 -5.19 6.32 -1.56
CA VAL A 59 -4.77 6.07 -2.94
C VAL A 59 -3.27 5.84 -2.94
N ASN A 60 -2.85 4.64 -3.31
CA ASN A 60 -1.45 4.34 -3.57
C ASN A 60 -1.19 4.52 -5.07
N PHE A 61 -0.48 5.59 -5.42
CA PHE A 61 -0.08 5.83 -6.80
C PHE A 61 1.20 5.04 -7.12
N PRO A 62 1.23 4.24 -8.20
CA PRO A 62 2.44 3.53 -8.60
C PRO A 62 3.58 4.53 -8.86
N THR A 63 4.71 4.31 -8.19
CA THR A 63 5.89 5.19 -8.29
C THR A 63 7.03 4.55 -9.10
N ASP A 64 6.84 3.32 -9.58
CA ASP A 64 7.84 2.50 -10.26
C ASP A 64 8.33 3.08 -11.58
N ALA A 65 7.46 3.78 -12.30
CA ALA A 65 7.82 4.43 -13.56
C ALA A 65 8.76 5.65 -13.37
N ARG A 66 8.94 6.16 -12.15
CA ARG A 66 9.81 7.33 -11.91
C ARG A 66 11.26 6.90 -11.74
N ASN A 67 12.18 7.60 -12.42
CA ASN A 67 13.63 7.36 -12.29
C ASN A 67 14.25 7.92 -10.99
N TYR A 68 13.42 8.45 -10.09
CA TYR A 68 13.84 9.05 -8.83
C TYR A 68 12.91 8.67 -7.68
N ILE A 69 13.40 8.85 -6.46
CA ILE A 69 12.67 8.72 -5.21
C ILE A 69 12.52 10.12 -4.63
N LYS A 70 11.27 10.54 -4.39
CA LYS A 70 10.94 11.80 -3.73
C LYS A 70 10.71 11.55 -2.24
N ARG A 71 11.33 12.36 -1.39
CA ARG A 71 11.13 12.35 0.06
C ARG A 71 10.73 13.74 0.52
N ASP A 72 9.59 13.82 1.21
CA ASP A 72 9.11 15.05 1.83
C ASP A 72 9.41 14.98 3.32
N VAL A 73 10.31 15.85 3.80
CA VAL A 73 10.82 15.82 5.17
C VAL A 73 10.76 17.21 5.79
N MET A 74 10.34 17.25 7.05
CA MET A 74 10.33 18.47 7.87
C MET A 74 11.62 18.56 8.69
N ILE A 75 12.60 19.32 8.20
CA ILE A 75 13.92 19.43 8.83
C ILE A 75 13.84 20.49 9.95
N PRO A 76 14.15 20.15 11.21
CA PRO A 76 14.16 21.12 12.31
C PRO A 76 15.40 22.02 12.22
N MET A 77 15.18 23.31 12.43
CA MET A 77 16.23 24.32 12.56
C MET A 77 16.72 24.41 14.01
N ARG A 78 17.76 25.23 14.23
CA ARG A 78 18.34 25.47 15.58
C ARG A 78 17.32 26.05 16.56
N ASP A 79 16.38 26.80 16.02
CA ASP A 79 15.33 27.57 16.69
C ASP A 79 14.03 26.77 16.86
N GLY A 80 14.03 25.49 16.48
CA GLY A 80 12.88 24.58 16.62
C GLY A 80 11.83 24.66 15.51
N VAL A 81 11.91 25.67 14.64
CA VAL A 81 11.08 25.78 13.43
C VAL A 81 11.42 24.66 12.46
N LYS A 82 10.41 24.03 11.85
CA LYS A 82 10.61 22.97 10.86
C LYS A 82 10.43 23.49 9.45
N LEU A 83 11.41 23.28 8.59
CA LEU A 83 11.35 23.65 7.18
C LEU A 83 10.93 22.47 6.33
N HIS A 84 9.98 22.73 5.45
CA HIS A 84 9.57 21.78 4.43
C HIS A 84 10.68 21.63 3.38
N THR A 85 11.21 20.41 3.28
CA THR A 85 12.30 20.08 2.36
C THR A 85 11.88 18.90 1.49
N VAL A 86 12.01 19.09 0.18
CA VAL A 86 11.80 18.04 -0.81
C VAL A 86 13.16 17.55 -1.27
N ILE A 87 13.41 16.26 -1.09
CA ILE A 87 14.65 15.61 -1.50
C ILE A 87 14.33 14.69 -2.67
N VAL A 88 14.95 14.95 -3.81
CA VAL A 88 14.84 14.11 -5.02
C VAL A 88 16.15 13.34 -5.15
N VAL A 89 16.07 12.01 -5.04
CA VAL A 89 17.22 11.12 -5.16
C VAL A 89 17.06 10.26 -6.41
N PRO A 90 17.96 10.32 -7.39
CA PRO A 90 17.93 9.40 -8.53
C PRO A 90 17.99 7.94 -8.06
N ARG A 91 17.29 7.02 -8.74
CA ARG A 91 17.40 5.59 -8.42
C ARG A 91 18.84 5.13 -8.61
N HIS A 92 19.29 4.22 -7.74
CA HIS A 92 20.65 3.64 -7.75
C HIS A 92 21.80 4.63 -7.49
N ALA A 93 21.51 5.87 -7.10
CA ALA A 93 22.54 6.81 -6.68
C ALA A 93 23.11 6.42 -5.30
N SER A 94 24.43 6.24 -5.23
CA SER A 94 25.19 6.04 -4.00
C SER A 94 26.32 7.06 -3.94
N ASN A 95 26.56 7.68 -2.78
CA ASN A 95 27.56 8.73 -2.58
C ASN A 95 27.47 9.90 -3.58
N ALA A 96 26.26 10.21 -4.07
CA ALA A 96 26.05 11.33 -4.98
C ALA A 96 26.16 12.68 -4.26
N PRO A 97 26.68 13.73 -4.92
CA PRO A 97 26.72 15.08 -4.35
C PRO A 97 25.32 15.66 -4.19
N ILE A 98 25.18 16.62 -3.27
CA ILE A 98 23.92 17.31 -2.99
C ILE A 98 23.96 18.71 -3.59
N LEU A 99 22.94 19.04 -4.40
CA LEU A 99 22.67 20.41 -4.83
C LEU A 99 21.47 20.96 -4.05
N LEU A 100 21.74 21.94 -3.19
CA LEU A 100 20.72 22.56 -2.34
C LEU A 100 20.21 23.85 -2.98
N THR A 101 18.89 23.99 -3.09
CA THR A 101 18.24 25.27 -3.43
C THR A 101 17.20 25.60 -2.37
N ARG A 102 17.30 26.79 -1.78
CA ARG A 102 16.30 27.34 -0.86
C ARG A 102 15.42 28.31 -1.64
N THR A 103 14.10 28.17 -1.52
CA THR A 103 13.13 28.96 -2.29
C THR A 103 11.97 29.38 -1.39
N PRO A 104 11.54 30.66 -1.45
CA PRO A 104 10.28 31.10 -0.81
C PRO A 104 9.04 30.67 -1.62
N TYR A 105 9.24 30.21 -2.86
CA TYR A 105 8.16 29.80 -3.77
C TYR A 105 8.00 28.28 -3.74
N HIS A 106 7.11 27.77 -2.89
CA HIS A 106 6.67 26.38 -2.78
C HIS A 106 7.66 25.31 -3.31
N ALA A 107 8.50 24.77 -2.41
CA ALA A 107 9.51 23.77 -2.77
C ALA A 107 8.92 22.52 -3.48
N SER A 108 7.69 22.13 -3.15
CA SER A 108 6.98 20.98 -3.76
C SER A 108 6.79 21.14 -5.27
N GLU A 109 6.38 22.32 -5.71
CA GLU A 109 6.13 22.58 -7.13
C GLU A 109 7.44 22.71 -7.90
N ARG A 110 8.43 23.38 -7.29
CA ARG A 110 9.77 23.51 -7.86
C ARG A 110 10.41 22.15 -8.15
N ALA A 111 10.22 21.17 -7.27
CA ALA A 111 10.74 19.82 -7.45
C ALA A 111 9.96 18.99 -8.49
N ASN A 112 8.69 19.30 -8.73
CA ASN A 112 7.85 18.56 -9.69
C ASN A 112 8.16 18.90 -11.16
N ARG A 113 8.92 19.97 -11.41
CA ARG A 113 9.33 20.36 -12.76
C ARG A 113 10.42 19.45 -13.34
N ILE A 114 11.07 18.64 -12.52
CA ILE A 114 12.11 17.72 -12.97
C ILE A 114 11.40 16.48 -13.55
N PRO A 115 11.50 16.23 -14.89
CA PRO A 115 10.87 15.09 -15.52
C PRO A 115 11.44 13.75 -15.04
#